data_AF-A0A6U5KAR4-F1
#
_entry.id   AF-A0A6U5KAR4-F1
#
_cell.length_a   1.000
_cell.length_b   1.000
_cell.length_c   1.000
_cell.angle_alpha   90.00
_cell.angle_beta   90.00
_cell.angle_gamma   90.00
#
_symmetry.space_group_name_H-M   'P 1'
#
loop_
_entity.id
_entity.type
_entity.pdbx_description
1 polymer ?
#
loop_
_entity_poly.entity_id
_entity_poly.type
_entity_poly.pdbx_seq_one_letter_code
_entity_poly.pdbx_strand_id
1 'polypeptide(L)'
;METEKYVSFTTGSAGDPSKTIHGVNLGGWLVLERYITPYLFALTECDVSENPKYHVYPGQINLPAFLSDGKGENIGPECPPVAGDYPMDQWTMVEAFPNRELARKYLDRHWDTFVTEEDIVRIKNAGITHVRIPVGHWITGNIEENER
;
A
#
# COMPACT_ATOMS: atom_id res chain seq x y z
N MET A 1 -29.16 5.09 58.58
CA MET A 1 -27.68 4.99 58.57
C MET A 1 -27.33 4.10 57.41
N GLU A 2 -26.66 4.68 56.42
CA GLU A 2 -26.26 4.06 55.15
C GLU A 2 -25.30 2.89 55.38
N THR A 3 -25.48 1.82 54.60
CA THR A 3 -24.45 0.81 54.41
C THR A 3 -23.86 0.99 53.01
N GLU A 4 -22.58 1.34 52.97
CA GLU A 4 -21.80 1.56 51.75
C GLU A 4 -21.82 0.32 50.85
N LYS A 5 -22.19 0.51 49.56
CA LYS A 5 -21.93 -0.47 48.50
C LYS A 5 -20.46 -0.38 48.12
N TYR A 6 -19.65 -1.31 48.61
CA TYR A 6 -18.31 -1.52 48.09
C TYR A 6 -18.39 -2.01 46.64
N VAL A 7 -17.85 -1.23 45.70
CA VAL A 7 -17.59 -1.67 44.33
C VAL A 7 -16.43 -2.66 44.39
N SER A 8 -16.73 -3.93 44.12
CA SER A 8 -15.70 -4.95 43.97
C SER A 8 -14.86 -4.66 42.73
N PHE A 9 -13.60 -4.29 42.93
CA PHE A 9 -12.60 -4.35 41.86
C PHE A 9 -12.33 -5.82 41.55
N THR A 10 -12.89 -6.32 40.45
CA THR A 10 -12.38 -7.58 39.86
C THR A 10 -11.01 -7.26 39.27
N THR A 11 -9.98 -7.88 39.84
CA THR A 11 -8.66 -7.99 39.23
C THR A 11 -8.84 -8.44 37.78
N GLY A 12 -8.39 -7.61 36.83
CA GLY A 12 -8.41 -7.97 35.42
C GLY A 12 -7.57 -9.22 35.23
N SER A 13 -8.23 -10.36 35.03
CA SER A 13 -7.58 -11.60 34.64
C SER A 13 -6.92 -11.38 33.28
N ALA A 14 -5.65 -11.74 33.17
CA ALA A 14 -4.94 -11.78 31.90
C ALA A 14 -5.69 -12.73 30.96
N GLY A 15 -6.31 -12.17 29.90
CA GLY A 15 -6.92 -12.95 28.82
C GLY A 15 -8.45 -12.88 28.73
N ASP A 16 -9.05 -11.69 28.75
CA ASP A 16 -10.39 -11.50 28.18
C ASP A 16 -10.27 -11.39 26.65
N PRO A 17 -10.69 -12.41 25.87
CA PRO A 17 -10.59 -12.37 24.41
C PRO A 17 -11.41 -11.24 23.78
N SER A 18 -12.36 -10.63 24.51
CA SER A 18 -13.09 -9.44 24.03
C SER A 18 -12.26 -8.14 24.06
N LYS A 19 -11.09 -8.15 24.71
CA LYS A 19 -10.19 -6.98 24.83
C LYS A 19 -8.91 -7.08 23.99
N THR A 20 -8.73 -8.18 23.25
CA THR A 20 -7.54 -8.38 22.42
C THR A 20 -7.77 -7.88 21.00
N ILE A 21 -6.84 -7.07 20.48
CA ILE A 21 -6.87 -6.59 19.10
C ILE A 21 -6.27 -7.68 18.20
N HIS A 22 -7.10 -8.22 17.32
CA HIS A 22 -6.67 -9.07 16.21
C HIS A 22 -6.68 -8.19 14.97
N GLY A 23 -5.50 -7.68 14.59
CA GLY A 23 -5.40 -6.68 13.53
C GLY A 23 -4.42 -7.06 12.43
N VAL A 24 -4.65 -6.51 11.25
CA VAL A 24 -3.71 -6.57 10.11
C VAL A 24 -3.32 -5.18 9.65
N ASN A 25 -2.14 -5.05 9.06
CA ASN A 25 -1.72 -3.80 8.41
C ASN A 25 -2.09 -3.86 6.93
N LEU A 26 -2.68 -2.78 6.42
CA LEU A 26 -2.86 -2.56 4.98
C LEU A 26 -1.62 -1.86 4.42
N GLY A 27 -0.45 -2.48 4.61
CA GLY A 27 0.83 -2.00 4.12
C GLY A 27 0.96 -2.14 2.60
N GLY A 28 1.74 -1.27 1.97
CA GLY A 28 1.88 -1.24 0.52
C GLY A 28 0.69 -0.65 -0.24
N TRP A 29 -0.34 -0.11 0.42
CA TRP A 29 -1.51 0.52 -0.22
C TRP A 29 -1.31 2.03 -0.42
N LEU A 30 -1.43 2.84 0.63
CA LEU A 30 -1.28 4.30 0.55
C LEU A 30 0.17 4.78 0.73
N VAL A 31 1.01 3.90 1.27
CA VAL A 31 2.47 4.04 1.34
C VAL A 31 3.06 2.84 0.63
N LEU A 32 3.83 3.09 -0.43
CA LEU A 32 4.31 2.03 -1.30
C LEU A 32 5.61 1.42 -0.77
N GLU A 33 5.71 0.10 -0.84
CA GLU A 33 6.84 -0.66 -0.34
C GLU A 33 7.29 -1.66 -1.39
N ARG A 34 8.53 -1.52 -1.88
CA ARG A 34 9.07 -2.31 -3.00
C ARG A 34 9.01 -3.82 -2.78
N TYR A 35 9.15 -4.29 -1.55
CA TYR A 35 9.06 -5.73 -1.25
C TYR A 35 7.61 -6.26 -1.20
N ILE A 36 6.61 -5.40 -0.92
CA ILE A 36 5.19 -5.79 -0.91
C ILE A 36 4.64 -5.75 -2.34
N THR A 37 4.93 -4.67 -3.07
CA THR A 37 4.39 -4.41 -4.41
C THR A 37 5.51 -4.19 -5.43
N PRO A 38 6.33 -5.22 -5.72
CA PRO A 38 7.49 -5.05 -6.57
C PRO A 38 7.14 -4.59 -8.00
N TYR A 39 5.97 -4.96 -8.53
CA TYR A 39 5.52 -4.49 -9.86
C TYR A 39 5.46 -2.96 -10.00
N LEU A 40 5.17 -2.22 -8.92
CA LEU A 40 5.13 -0.75 -9.02
C LEU A 40 6.52 -0.15 -9.26
N PHE A 41 7.55 -0.84 -8.75
CA PHE A 41 8.94 -0.40 -8.80
C PHE A 41 9.70 -0.98 -9.99
N ALA A 42 9.08 -1.87 -10.78
CA ALA A 42 9.57 -2.33 -12.08
C ALA A 42 9.45 -1.23 -13.16
N LEU A 43 9.77 0.01 -12.80
CA LEU A 43 9.55 1.21 -13.61
C LEU A 43 10.61 1.33 -14.71
N THR A 44 10.13 1.34 -15.95
CA THR A 44 10.92 1.44 -17.18
C THR A 44 10.64 2.75 -17.92
N GLU A 45 11.47 3.08 -18.90
CA GLU A 45 11.23 4.24 -19.79
C GLU A 45 9.87 4.18 -20.51
N CYS A 46 9.34 2.97 -20.73
CA CYS A 46 8.04 2.76 -21.36
C CYS A 46 6.87 3.03 -20.42
N ASP A 47 7.03 2.78 -19.12
CA ASP A 47 5.99 3.01 -18.11
C ASP A 47 5.83 4.51 -17.80
N VAL A 48 6.91 5.29 -17.93
CA VAL A 48 6.90 6.75 -17.74
C VAL A 48 6.64 7.53 -19.04
N SER A 49 6.27 6.84 -20.12
CA SER A 49 5.91 7.44 -21.40
C SER A 49 4.44 7.90 -21.45
N GLU A 50 4.06 8.67 -22.47
CA GLU A 50 2.67 9.17 -22.65
C GLU A 50 1.62 8.04 -22.76
N ASN A 51 2.03 6.85 -23.18
CA ASN A 51 1.18 5.65 -23.22
C ASN A 51 1.77 4.57 -22.28
N PRO A 52 1.53 4.69 -20.96
CA PRO A 52 2.18 3.84 -19.98
C PRO A 52 1.80 2.39 -20.21
N LYS A 53 2.82 1.59 -20.54
CA LYS A 53 2.77 0.14 -20.37
C LYS A 53 2.96 -0.19 -18.89
N TYR A 54 2.74 -1.44 -18.52
CA TYR A 54 2.95 -1.91 -17.16
C TYR A 54 3.85 -3.11 -17.24
N HIS A 55 5.08 -2.95 -16.76
CA HIS A 55 6.03 -4.03 -16.71
C HIS A 55 6.03 -4.73 -15.36
N VAL A 56 6.36 -6.02 -15.38
CA VAL A 56 6.49 -6.87 -14.20
C VAL A 56 7.85 -7.54 -14.18
N TYR A 57 8.37 -7.81 -12.99
CA TYR A 57 9.61 -8.57 -12.88
C TYR A 57 9.40 -10.01 -13.37
N PRO A 58 10.38 -10.59 -14.09
CA PRO A 58 10.31 -12.00 -14.47
C PRO A 58 10.12 -12.91 -13.25
N GLY A 59 9.13 -13.79 -13.30
CA GLY A 59 8.83 -14.74 -12.21
C GLY A 59 8.10 -14.11 -11.01
N GLN A 60 7.54 -12.91 -11.15
CA GLN A 60 6.75 -12.30 -10.11
C GLN A 60 5.49 -13.11 -9.78
N ILE A 61 5.34 -13.49 -8.50
CA ILE A 61 4.27 -14.39 -8.04
C ILE A 61 3.00 -13.61 -7.68
N ASN A 62 3.14 -12.41 -7.12
CA ASN A 62 2.01 -11.60 -6.66
C ASN A 62 1.75 -10.47 -7.66
N LEU A 63 0.69 -10.62 -8.45
CA LEU A 63 0.21 -9.61 -9.38
C LEU A 63 -1.20 -9.17 -8.98
N PRO A 64 -1.51 -7.87 -9.06
CA PRO A 64 -2.88 -7.42 -8.93
C PRO A 64 -3.70 -7.98 -10.11
N ALA A 65 -5.01 -8.15 -9.89
CA ALA A 65 -5.91 -8.77 -10.86
C ALA A 65 -5.82 -8.14 -12.27
N PHE A 66 -5.61 -6.82 -12.35
CA PHE A 66 -5.50 -6.11 -13.62
C PHE A 66 -4.25 -6.47 -14.44
N LEU A 67 -3.19 -7.00 -13.80
CA LEU A 67 -1.99 -7.50 -14.47
C LEU A 67 -2.01 -9.02 -14.66
N SER A 68 -2.76 -9.76 -13.83
CA SER A 68 -2.84 -11.23 -13.92
C SER A 68 -3.56 -11.72 -15.18
N ASP A 69 -4.40 -10.89 -15.80
CA ASP A 69 -5.13 -11.22 -17.05
C ASP A 69 -4.24 -11.11 -18.32
N GLY A 70 -2.91 -11.21 -18.18
CA GLY A 70 -1.97 -11.13 -19.30
C GLY A 70 -1.76 -9.72 -19.87
N LYS A 71 -2.16 -8.68 -19.11
CA LYS A 71 -1.97 -7.27 -19.50
C LYS A 71 -0.63 -6.68 -19.02
N GLY A 72 0.10 -7.39 -18.16
CA GLY A 72 1.46 -7.05 -17.77
C GLY A 72 2.48 -7.64 -18.74
N GLU A 73 3.42 -6.83 -19.22
CA GLU A 73 4.54 -7.27 -20.03
C GLU A 73 5.74 -7.59 -19.10
N ASN A 74 6.48 -8.68 -19.32
CA ASN A 74 7.73 -8.88 -18.56
C ASN A 74 8.74 -7.83 -19.01
N ILE A 75 9.59 -7.37 -18.10
CA ILE A 75 10.67 -6.45 -18.47
C ILE A 75 11.56 -7.10 -19.54
N GLY A 76 11.65 -6.44 -20.70
CA GLY A 76 12.50 -6.82 -21.82
C GLY A 76 13.51 -5.72 -22.18
N PRO A 77 14.49 -6.01 -23.05
CA PRO A 77 15.51 -5.04 -23.46
C PRO A 77 14.94 -3.80 -24.18
N GLU A 78 13.71 -3.86 -24.69
CA GLU A 78 13.01 -2.77 -25.36
C GLU A 78 12.58 -1.64 -24.43
N CYS A 79 12.49 -1.90 -23.13
CA CYS A 79 12.05 -0.96 -22.12
C CYS A 79 13.03 -1.00 -20.94
N PRO A 80 14.17 -0.28 -21.01
CA PRO A 80 15.17 -0.29 -19.95
C PRO A 80 14.64 0.36 -18.67
N PRO A 81 15.25 0.06 -17.50
CA PRO A 81 14.92 0.73 -16.24
C PRO A 81 15.08 2.25 -16.39
N VAL A 82 14.17 3.00 -15.76
CA VAL A 82 14.24 4.45 -15.77
C VAL A 82 15.57 4.93 -15.15
N ALA A 83 16.25 5.88 -15.78
CA ALA A 83 17.54 6.40 -15.29
C ALA A 83 18.62 5.33 -15.00
N GLY A 84 18.53 4.14 -15.62
CA GLY A 84 19.51 3.06 -15.50
C GLY A 84 19.33 2.12 -14.31
N ASP A 85 18.40 2.37 -13.38
CA ASP A 85 18.05 1.45 -12.29
C ASP A 85 16.60 1.63 -11.81
N TYR A 86 16.06 0.63 -11.11
CA TYR A 86 14.71 0.70 -10.56
C TYR A 86 14.63 1.57 -9.32
N PRO A 87 13.56 2.37 -9.16
CA PRO A 87 13.37 3.19 -7.97
C PRO A 87 13.46 2.38 -6.67
N MET A 88 14.08 2.96 -5.66
CA MET A 88 14.22 2.33 -4.34
C MET A 88 13.02 2.59 -3.43
N ASP A 89 12.42 3.76 -3.55
CA ASP A 89 11.32 4.23 -2.71
C ASP A 89 10.27 5.00 -3.52
N GLN A 90 9.13 5.29 -2.88
CA GLN A 90 8.02 6.00 -3.50
C GLN A 90 8.43 7.40 -3.98
N TRP A 91 9.35 8.06 -3.28
CA TRP A 91 9.85 9.38 -3.66
C TRP A 91 10.57 9.32 -5.00
N THR A 92 11.61 8.49 -5.09
CA THR A 92 12.40 8.25 -6.31
C THR A 92 11.52 7.76 -7.45
N MET A 93 10.51 6.93 -7.15
CA MET A 93 9.57 6.43 -8.15
C MET A 93 8.74 7.55 -8.75
N VAL A 94 8.21 8.47 -7.93
CA VAL A 94 7.41 9.60 -8.41
C VAL A 94 8.28 10.62 -9.15
N GLU A 95 9.52 10.85 -8.71
CA GLU A 95 10.48 11.73 -9.40
C GLU A 95 10.89 11.23 -10.78
N ALA A 96 10.84 9.92 -11.02
CA ALA A 96 11.16 9.32 -12.31
C ALA A 96 10.13 9.63 -13.41
N PHE A 97 8.92 10.05 -13.06
CA PHE A 97 7.90 10.43 -14.03
C PHE A 97 8.14 11.85 -14.57
N PRO A 98 7.90 12.08 -15.88
CA PRO A 98 8.09 13.40 -16.49
C PRO A 98 7.14 14.47 -15.93
N ASN A 99 6.00 14.05 -15.37
CA ASN A 99 5.08 14.95 -14.69
C ASN A 99 4.27 14.21 -13.62
N ARG A 100 3.72 14.99 -12.67
CA ARG A 100 2.94 14.47 -11.54
C ARG A 100 1.59 13.88 -11.94
N GLU A 101 1.01 14.28 -13.06
CA GLU A 101 -0.28 13.76 -13.52
C GLU A 101 -0.15 12.30 -13.97
N LEU A 102 0.92 11.97 -14.69
CA LEU A 102 1.22 10.60 -15.10
C LEU A 102 1.55 9.72 -13.89
N ALA A 103 2.38 10.22 -12.97
CA ALA A 103 2.64 9.53 -11.71
C ALA A 103 1.34 9.25 -10.94
N ARG A 104 0.46 10.25 -10.82
CA ARG A 104 -0.86 10.09 -10.17
C ARG A 104 -1.70 9.04 -10.88
N LYS A 105 -1.80 9.06 -12.20
CA LYS A 105 -2.57 8.07 -12.97
C LYS A 105 -2.04 6.63 -12.76
N TYR A 106 -0.72 6.49 -12.64
CA TYR A 106 -0.08 5.21 -12.34
C TYR A 106 -0.44 4.72 -10.93
N LEU A 107 -0.41 5.62 -9.94
CA LEU A 107 -0.76 5.35 -8.54
C LEU A 107 -2.26 5.10 -8.32
N ASP A 108 -3.14 5.89 -8.94
CA ASP A 108 -4.60 5.80 -8.81
C ASP A 108 -5.07 4.38 -9.13
N ARG A 109 -4.52 3.77 -10.18
CA ARG A 109 -4.82 2.37 -10.52
C ARG A 109 -4.47 1.39 -9.39
N HIS A 110 -3.31 1.58 -8.77
CA HIS A 110 -2.90 0.73 -7.67
C HIS A 110 -3.83 0.93 -6.46
N TRP A 111 -4.13 2.18 -6.10
CA TRP A 111 -5.03 2.49 -4.99
C TRP A 111 -6.45 1.93 -5.21
N ASP A 112 -6.95 1.98 -6.45
CA ASP A 112 -8.28 1.50 -6.83
C ASP A 112 -8.39 -0.04 -6.83
N THR A 113 -7.28 -0.77 -6.92
CA THR A 113 -7.29 -2.22 -7.16
C THR A 113 -6.56 -3.06 -6.13
N PHE A 114 -5.70 -2.47 -5.30
CA PHE A 114 -4.86 -3.22 -4.37
C PHE A 114 -5.59 -3.68 -3.11
N VAL A 115 -6.43 -2.81 -2.54
CA VAL A 115 -7.33 -3.16 -1.43
C VAL A 115 -8.74 -2.78 -1.84
N THR A 116 -9.63 -3.76 -1.86
CA THR A 116 -11.04 -3.59 -2.25
C THR A 116 -11.97 -3.90 -1.07
N GLU A 117 -13.26 -3.61 -1.23
CA GLU A 117 -14.27 -4.00 -0.24
C GLU A 117 -14.29 -5.53 -0.02
N GLU A 118 -14.04 -6.32 -1.07
CA GLU A 118 -13.97 -7.77 -0.96
C GLU A 118 -12.86 -8.22 0.00
N ASP A 119 -11.71 -7.53 -0.01
CA ASP A 119 -10.61 -7.83 0.90
C ASP A 119 -10.98 -7.53 2.35
N ILE A 120 -11.75 -6.45 2.61
CA ILE A 120 -12.28 -6.15 3.94
C ILE A 120 -13.24 -7.24 4.42
N VAL A 121 -14.11 -7.74 3.52
CA VAL A 121 -15.02 -8.86 3.82
C VAL A 121 -14.22 -10.13 4.14
N ARG A 122 -13.17 -10.43 3.37
CA ARG A 122 -12.27 -11.59 3.62
C ARG A 122 -11.55 -11.47 4.97
N ILE A 123 -11.02 -10.29 5.29
CA ILE A 123 -10.37 -9.98 6.57
C ILE A 123 -11.34 -10.21 7.74
N LYS A 124 -12.57 -9.71 7.62
CA LYS A 124 -13.63 -9.93 8.62
C LYS A 124 -13.97 -11.41 8.78
N ASN A 125 -14.16 -12.12 7.67
CA ASN A 125 -14.50 -13.55 7.68
C ASN A 125 -13.37 -14.41 8.25
N ALA A 126 -12.12 -13.95 8.16
CA ALA A 126 -10.96 -14.57 8.82
C ALA A 126 -10.88 -14.29 10.33
N GLY A 127 -11.82 -13.54 10.91
CA GLY A 127 -11.88 -13.22 12.34
C GLY A 127 -10.99 -12.04 12.76
N ILE A 128 -10.45 -11.27 11.81
CA ILE A 128 -9.70 -10.04 12.10
C ILE A 128 -10.69 -8.93 12.46
N THR A 129 -10.39 -8.20 13.54
CA THR A 129 -11.28 -7.19 14.12
C THR A 129 -10.86 -5.76 13.80
N HIS A 130 -9.58 -5.53 13.51
CA HIS A 130 -9.02 -4.19 13.27
C HIS A 130 -8.12 -4.15 12.05
N VAL A 131 -8.04 -2.99 11.42
CA VAL A 131 -7.04 -2.70 10.37
C VAL A 131 -6.21 -1.49 10.78
N ARG A 132 -4.91 -1.56 10.55
CA ARG A 132 -4.01 -0.40 10.63
C ARG A 132 -3.71 0.08 9.22
N ILE A 133 -3.94 1.36 8.97
CA ILE A 133 -3.73 2.00 7.66
C ILE A 133 -2.52 2.93 7.77
N PRO A 134 -1.38 2.57 7.18
CA PRO A 134 -0.25 3.49 7.03
C PRO A 134 -0.62 4.60 6.05
N VAL A 135 -0.41 5.85 6.45
CA VAL A 135 -0.61 7.02 5.59
C VAL A 135 0.65 7.89 5.67
N GLY A 136 1.18 8.28 4.52
CA GLY A 136 2.32 9.17 4.44
C GLY A 136 1.95 10.61 4.79
N HIS A 137 2.87 11.35 5.40
CA HIS A 137 2.62 12.75 5.78
C HIS A 137 2.27 13.63 4.56
N TRP A 138 2.77 13.29 3.37
CA TRP A 138 2.55 14.04 2.13
C TRP A 138 1.09 14.10 1.66
N ILE A 139 0.16 13.34 2.27
CA ILE A 139 -1.27 13.45 1.97
C ILE A 139 -1.87 14.80 2.39
N THR A 140 -1.26 15.47 3.37
CA THR A 140 -1.75 16.76 3.90
C THR A 140 -1.26 17.96 3.09
N GLY A 141 -0.47 17.73 2.04
CA GLY A 141 0.16 18.77 1.25
C GLY A 141 1.68 18.75 1.36
N ASN A 142 2.33 19.63 0.60
CA ASN A 142 3.77 19.82 0.68
C ASN A 142 4.11 20.56 1.98
N ILE A 143 5.25 20.20 2.56
CA ILE A 143 5.85 20.96 3.66
C ILE A 143 6.16 22.37 3.15
N GLU A 144 5.63 23.39 3.82
CA GLU A 144 5.90 24.78 3.46
C GLU A 144 7.38 25.13 3.75
N GLU A 145 7.94 26.14 3.06
CA GLU A 145 9.36 26.49 3.22
C GLU A 145 9.73 26.89 4.67
N ASN A 146 8.76 27.40 5.44
CA ASN A 146 8.89 27.79 6.84
C ASN A 146 8.76 26.61 7.84
N GLU A 147 8.46 25.40 7.37
CA GLU A 147 8.33 24.18 8.18
C GLU A 147 9.53 23.25 8.06
N ARG A 148 10.55 23.62 7.27
CA ARG A 148 11.79 22.86 7.05
C ARG A 148 12.87 23.12 8.09
#